data_AF-A0A1B8A5W6-F1
#
_entry.id   AF-A0A1B8A5W6-F1
#
_cell.length_a   1.000
_cell.length_b   1.000
_cell.length_c   1.000
_cell.angle_alpha   90.00
_cell.angle_beta   90.00
_cell.angle_gamma   90.00
#
_symmetry.space_group_name_H-M   'P 1'
#
loop_
_entity.id
_entity.type
_entity.pdbx_description
1 polymer ?
#
loop_
_entity_poly.entity_id
_entity_poly.type
_entity_poly.pdbx_seq_one_letter_code
_entity_poly.pdbx_strand_id
1 'polypeptide(L)'
;MEHTTSFAHLLPPTLHFSGVISLGLLSRLQFWSPFWWYWRRRVLQNAMKAMKSRQILKSHSQDKLHASKLQADLQDQLVAEVKGIYAGLVMVETKCIEVDNAQSSNTDANAKLNNEQWQALIALHRTLLHEHHDFLLASQHPSASPALRRLPSKYVMPARMWRHGIHSFLELLRQRLPASLEHMLNFLHLAYSMMALLYETVPAFEDTWIECLGDLADIAW
;
A
#
# COMPACT_ATOMS: atom_id res chain seq x y z
N MET A 1 90.80 -6.84 15.31
CA MET A 1 89.86 -5.80 14.86
C MET A 1 89.20 -5.27 16.13
N GLU A 2 89.83 -4.39 16.91
CA GLU A 2 90.09 -2.97 16.60
C GLU A 2 88.79 -2.27 16.18
N HIS A 3 88.32 -1.16 16.77
CA HIS A 3 88.88 -0.18 17.71
C HIS A 3 87.69 0.71 18.15
N THR A 4 87.52 0.97 19.47
CA THR A 4 87.60 2.31 20.16
C THR A 4 86.40 3.25 19.94
N THR A 5 85.89 4.09 20.86
CA THR A 5 86.40 4.75 22.10
C THR A 5 85.20 5.56 22.69
N SER A 6 84.97 5.59 24.03
CA SER A 6 85.39 6.66 24.99
C SER A 6 84.46 7.91 25.01
N PHE A 7 84.12 8.64 26.08
CA PHE A 7 84.42 8.61 27.53
C PHE A 7 83.35 9.50 28.26
N ALA A 8 82.91 9.03 29.43
CA ALA A 8 82.82 9.72 30.73
C ALA A 8 81.92 10.95 31.04
N HIS A 9 81.55 10.98 32.35
CA HIS A 9 81.12 12.09 33.23
C HIS A 9 79.64 12.58 33.09
N LEU A 10 78.73 12.57 34.08
CA LEU A 10 78.79 12.66 35.56
C LEU A 10 77.56 12.01 36.26
N LEU A 11 77.73 11.62 37.53
CA LEU A 11 76.74 11.28 38.60
C LEU A 11 76.87 12.33 39.74
N PRO A 12 76.09 12.39 40.86
CA PRO A 12 74.75 11.88 41.28
C PRO A 12 73.96 13.01 42.05
N PRO A 13 73.05 12.84 43.07
CA PRO A 13 72.42 11.65 43.70
C PRO A 13 70.90 11.73 44.12
N THR A 14 70.33 10.53 44.31
CA THR A 14 69.32 10.02 45.30
C THR A 14 68.11 10.85 45.76
N LEU A 15 66.92 10.20 45.80
CA LEU A 15 66.16 9.89 47.04
C LEU A 15 64.93 8.98 46.77
N HIS A 16 64.82 7.94 47.58
CA HIS A 16 63.75 6.92 47.64
C HIS A 16 62.56 7.45 48.46
N PHE A 17 61.31 7.16 48.10
CA PHE A 17 60.20 7.13 49.06
C PHE A 17 59.19 6.02 48.74
N SER A 18 59.00 5.15 49.73
CA SER A 18 58.10 3.99 49.77
C SER A 18 56.84 4.37 50.56
N GLY A 19 55.69 3.75 50.26
CA GLY A 19 54.56 3.77 51.20
C GLY A 19 53.19 3.43 50.62
N VAL A 20 52.83 2.16 50.75
CA VAL A 20 51.54 1.52 50.43
C VAL A 20 50.34 2.20 51.11
N ILE A 21 49.23 2.36 50.37
CA ILE A 21 47.94 2.87 50.85
C ILE A 21 47.09 1.69 51.35
N SER A 22 46.72 1.70 52.63
CA SER A 22 45.74 0.77 53.20
C SER A 22 44.30 1.25 53.04
N LEU A 23 43.43 0.31 52.66
CA LEU A 23 41.98 0.43 52.52
C LEU A 23 41.27 0.36 53.90
N GLY A 24 40.32 1.28 54.10
CA GLY A 24 39.02 0.97 54.71
C GLY A 24 38.88 1.05 56.23
N LEU A 25 38.32 2.18 56.72
CA LEU A 25 37.28 2.17 57.76
C LEU A 25 36.41 3.42 57.65
N LEU A 26 35.12 3.15 57.50
CA LEU A 26 34.04 4.06 57.21
C LEU A 26 33.59 4.84 58.45
N SER A 27 33.05 6.03 58.13
CA SER A 27 31.89 6.68 58.76
C SER A 27 32.12 7.75 59.83
N ARG A 28 31.63 8.94 59.42
CA ARG A 28 31.17 10.12 60.19
C ARG A 28 32.17 11.24 60.38
N LEU A 29 32.27 12.10 59.35
CA LEU A 29 31.98 13.54 59.44
C LEU A 29 31.59 14.06 58.03
N GLN A 30 30.28 14.11 57.76
CA GLN A 30 29.72 15.01 56.76
C GLN A 30 29.67 16.41 57.37
N PHE A 31 30.22 17.46 56.74
CA PHE A 31 29.75 18.87 56.80
C PHE A 31 30.60 19.72 55.81
N TRP A 32 30.18 19.86 54.55
CA TRP A 32 29.45 21.02 53.97
C TRP A 32 30.37 22.17 53.50
N SER A 33 30.91 22.05 52.28
CA SER A 33 30.98 23.24 51.43
C SER A 33 29.61 23.39 50.74
N PRO A 34 28.95 24.57 50.78
CA PRO A 34 27.75 24.84 49.98
C PRO A 34 27.92 24.42 48.52
N PHE A 35 29.15 24.51 48.00
CA PHE A 35 29.53 24.05 46.68
C PHE A 35 29.41 22.54 46.48
N TRP A 36 29.73 21.70 47.47
CA TRP A 36 29.68 20.25 47.32
C TRP A 36 28.23 19.72 47.35
N TRP A 37 27.41 20.29 48.23
CA TRP A 37 25.97 20.02 48.26
C TRP A 37 25.29 20.51 46.97
N TYR A 38 25.67 21.71 46.52
CA TYR A 38 25.23 22.28 45.25
C TYR A 38 25.64 21.43 44.04
N TRP A 39 26.91 21.01 43.96
CA TRP A 39 27.43 20.21 42.85
C TRP A 39 26.79 18.83 42.82
N ARG A 40 26.68 18.15 43.98
CA ARG A 40 25.94 16.88 44.11
C ARG A 40 24.48 17.03 43.69
N ARG A 41 23.78 18.07 44.14
CA ARG A 41 22.39 18.36 43.74
C ARG A 41 22.27 18.62 42.24
N ARG A 42 23.22 19.35 41.65
CA ARG A 42 23.25 19.68 40.22
C ARG A 42 23.57 18.45 39.35
N VAL A 43 24.51 17.60 39.79
CA VAL A 43 24.80 16.31 39.13
C VAL A 43 23.59 15.38 39.20
N LEU A 44 22.94 15.27 40.36
CA LEU A 44 21.71 14.46 40.50
C LEU A 44 20.56 15.00 39.65
N GLN A 45 20.37 16.32 39.59
CA GLN A 45 19.35 16.94 38.73
C GLN A 45 19.64 16.70 37.24
N ASN A 46 20.89 16.86 36.81
CA ASN A 46 21.28 16.61 35.42
C ASN A 46 21.13 15.12 35.07
N ALA A 47 21.49 14.22 35.99
CA ALA A 47 21.31 12.77 35.82
C ALA A 47 19.83 12.39 35.72
N MET A 48 18.96 12.97 36.58
CA MET A 48 17.50 12.76 36.52
C MET A 48 16.90 13.29 35.22
N LYS A 49 17.29 14.49 34.77
CA LYS A 49 16.87 15.04 33.47
C LYS A 49 17.30 14.11 32.33
N ALA A 50 18.55 13.67 32.31
CA ALA A 50 19.08 12.77 31.30
C ALA A 50 18.37 11.40 31.30
N MET A 51 18.04 10.84 32.46
CA MET A 51 17.27 9.59 32.58
C MET A 51 15.85 9.77 32.02
N LYS A 52 15.15 10.85 32.39
CA LYS A 52 13.81 11.15 31.87
C LYS A 52 13.82 11.36 30.35
N SER A 53 14.80 12.08 29.82
CA SER A 53 14.99 12.26 28.38
C SER A 53 15.26 10.93 27.65
N ARG A 54 16.11 10.04 28.19
CA ARG A 54 16.33 8.71 27.61
C ARG A 54 15.07 7.85 27.61
N GLN A 55 14.26 7.95 28.66
CA GLN A 55 13.02 7.18 28.75
C GLN A 55 11.98 7.66 27.74
N ILE A 56 11.87 8.97 27.53
CA ILE A 56 11.02 9.58 26.48
C ILE A 56 11.51 9.19 25.07
N LEU A 57 12.83 9.20 24.83
CA LEU A 57 13.41 8.75 23.55
C LEU A 57 13.13 7.27 23.28
N LYS A 58 13.24 6.42 24.31
CA LYS A 58 12.92 4.99 24.20
C LYS A 58 11.44 4.77 23.89
N SER A 59 10.52 5.46 24.57
CA SER A 59 9.08 5.33 24.30
C SER A 59 8.77 5.80 22.88
N HIS A 60 9.27 6.96 22.46
CA HIS A 60 9.04 7.50 21.13
C HIS A 60 9.64 6.62 20.02
N SER A 61 10.78 5.97 20.27
CA SER A 61 11.37 4.99 19.35
C SER A 61 10.53 3.72 19.25
N GLN A 62 9.94 3.25 20.35
CA GLN A 62 9.03 2.10 20.35
C GLN A 62 7.71 2.43 19.62
N ASP A 63 7.16 3.62 19.84
CA ASP A 63 5.94 4.09 19.16
C ASP A 63 6.13 4.16 17.65
N LYS A 64 7.27 4.71 17.19
CA LYS A 64 7.62 4.75 15.76
C LYS A 64 7.78 3.36 15.15
N LEU A 65 8.41 2.43 15.88
CA LEU A 65 8.58 1.06 15.41
C LEU A 65 7.22 0.34 15.29
N HIS A 66 6.34 0.51 16.27
CA HIS A 66 5.01 -0.07 16.25
C HIS A 66 4.15 0.49 15.10
N ALA A 67 4.16 1.81 14.91
CA ALA A 67 3.46 2.45 13.80
C ALA A 67 3.99 1.98 12.44
N SER A 68 5.32 1.87 12.29
CA SER A 68 5.93 1.35 11.06
C SER A 68 5.55 -0.10 10.79
N LYS A 69 5.40 -0.92 11.83
CA LYS A 69 5.01 -2.32 11.67
C LYS A 69 3.55 -2.47 11.26
N LEU A 70 2.64 -1.73 11.91
CA LEU A 70 1.23 -1.64 11.51
C LEU A 70 1.06 -1.19 10.06
N GLN A 71 1.84 -0.21 9.63
CA GLN A 71 1.83 0.27 8.23
C GLN A 71 2.23 -0.84 7.26
N ALA A 72 3.26 -1.63 7.59
CA ALA A 72 3.71 -2.74 6.77
C ALA A 72 2.66 -3.86 6.70
N ASP A 73 2.10 -4.26 7.84
CA ASP A 73 1.07 -5.31 7.90
C ASP A 73 -0.18 -4.92 7.09
N LEU A 74 -0.61 -3.65 7.15
CA LEU A 74 -1.71 -3.12 6.35
C LEU A 74 -1.40 -3.13 4.84
N GLN A 75 -0.16 -2.79 4.46
CA GLN A 75 0.24 -2.85 3.05
C GLN A 75 0.24 -4.28 2.52
N ASP A 76 0.71 -5.26 3.29
CA ASP A 76 0.71 -6.65 2.88
C ASP A 76 -0.72 -7.20 2.72
N GLN A 77 -1.64 -6.83 3.61
CA GLN A 77 -3.05 -7.18 3.50
C GLN A 77 -3.67 -6.57 2.23
N LEU A 78 -3.43 -5.29 1.96
CA LEU A 78 -3.95 -4.64 0.75
C LEU A 78 -3.37 -5.26 -0.53
N VAL A 79 -2.10 -5.66 -0.53
CA VAL A 79 -1.49 -6.37 -1.65
C VAL A 79 -2.17 -7.72 -1.88
N ALA A 80 -2.47 -8.47 -0.81
CA ALA A 80 -3.17 -9.74 -0.91
C ALA A 80 -4.59 -9.56 -1.44
N GLU A 81 -5.31 -8.54 -0.98
CA GLU A 81 -6.67 -8.20 -1.42
C GLU A 81 -6.72 -7.82 -2.91
N VAL A 82 -5.86 -6.89 -3.36
CA VAL A 82 -5.80 -6.49 -4.77
C VAL A 82 -5.48 -7.68 -5.68
N LYS A 83 -4.62 -8.61 -5.23
CA LYS A 83 -4.34 -9.85 -5.97
C LYS A 83 -5.55 -10.78 -6.05
N GLY A 84 -6.29 -10.91 -4.95
CA GLY A 84 -7.52 -11.69 -4.90
C GLY A 84 -8.58 -11.17 -5.86
N ILE A 85 -8.85 -9.85 -5.81
CA ILE A 85 -9.78 -9.18 -6.72
C ILE A 85 -9.33 -9.35 -8.17
N TYR A 86 -8.05 -9.12 -8.46
CA TYR A 86 -7.54 -9.30 -9.82
C TYR A 86 -7.74 -10.73 -10.35
N ALA A 87 -7.54 -11.75 -9.51
CA ALA A 87 -7.79 -13.14 -9.90
C ALA A 87 -9.28 -13.38 -10.20
N GLY A 88 -10.18 -12.88 -9.35
CA GLY A 88 -11.63 -12.93 -9.57
C GLY A 88 -12.06 -12.24 -10.86
N LEU A 89 -11.60 -11.00 -11.06
CA LEU A 89 -11.81 -10.22 -12.28
C LEU A 89 -11.41 -11.01 -13.53
N VAL A 90 -10.19 -11.55 -13.57
CA VAL A 90 -9.70 -12.30 -14.74
C VAL A 90 -10.54 -13.55 -14.99
N MET A 91 -10.98 -14.26 -13.94
CA MET A 91 -11.87 -15.41 -14.10
C MET A 91 -13.21 -15.02 -14.72
N VAL A 92 -13.85 -13.95 -14.22
CA VAL A 92 -15.13 -13.49 -14.74
C VAL A 92 -14.98 -12.94 -16.16
N GLU A 93 -13.92 -12.17 -16.43
CA GLU A 93 -13.62 -11.63 -17.77
C GLU A 93 -13.46 -12.75 -18.80
N THR A 94 -12.66 -13.77 -18.46
CA THR A 94 -12.48 -14.96 -19.31
C THR A 94 -13.84 -15.61 -19.59
N LYS A 95 -14.70 -15.70 -18.57
CA LYS A 95 -16.03 -16.28 -18.74
C LYS A 95 -16.94 -15.45 -19.64
N CYS A 96 -16.93 -14.12 -19.52
CA CYS A 96 -17.65 -13.24 -20.45
C CYS A 96 -17.20 -13.47 -21.88
N ILE A 97 -15.88 -13.46 -22.14
CA ILE A 97 -15.31 -13.64 -23.47
C ILE A 97 -15.74 -14.98 -24.07
N GLU A 98 -15.62 -16.07 -23.32
CA GLU A 98 -16.02 -17.41 -23.78
C GLU A 98 -17.50 -17.46 -24.16
N VAL A 99 -18.37 -16.94 -23.30
CA VAL A 99 -19.82 -17.00 -23.50
C VAL A 99 -20.26 -16.07 -24.62
N ASP A 100 -19.75 -14.85 -24.69
CA ASP A 100 -20.03 -13.90 -25.78
C ASP A 100 -19.63 -14.48 -27.14
N ASN A 101 -18.43 -15.06 -27.23
CA ASN A 101 -17.95 -15.70 -28.47
C ASN A 101 -18.82 -16.91 -28.86
N ALA A 102 -19.21 -17.74 -27.89
CA ALA A 102 -20.11 -18.86 -28.13
C ALA A 102 -21.48 -18.39 -28.66
N GLN A 103 -22.05 -17.35 -28.06
CA GLN A 103 -23.33 -16.79 -28.49
C GLN A 103 -23.25 -16.06 -29.84
N SER A 104 -22.13 -15.41 -30.14
CA SER A 104 -21.91 -14.71 -31.42
C SER A 104 -21.68 -15.68 -32.57
N SER A 105 -20.99 -16.80 -32.33
CA SER A 105 -20.74 -17.84 -33.34
C SER A 105 -21.98 -18.71 -33.65
N ASN A 106 -22.95 -18.75 -32.74
CA ASN A 106 -24.18 -19.53 -32.92
C ASN A 106 -25.07 -18.88 -34.01
N THR A 107 -24.89 -19.35 -35.25
CA THR A 107 -25.53 -18.83 -36.48
C THR A 107 -26.98 -19.28 -36.63
N ASP A 108 -27.47 -20.17 -35.75
CA ASP A 108 -28.87 -20.56 -35.74
C ASP A 108 -29.69 -19.38 -35.20
N ALA A 109 -30.15 -18.51 -36.11
CA ALA A 109 -31.03 -17.38 -35.82
C ALA A 109 -32.32 -17.80 -35.08
N ASN A 110 -32.67 -19.10 -35.13
CA ASN A 110 -33.80 -19.71 -34.43
C ASN A 110 -33.48 -20.19 -33.00
N ALA A 111 -32.21 -20.32 -32.61
CA ALA A 111 -31.81 -20.59 -31.22
C ALA A 111 -31.91 -19.28 -30.41
N LYS A 112 -33.14 -18.80 -30.26
CA LYS A 112 -33.45 -17.56 -29.55
C LYS A 112 -33.18 -17.77 -28.06
N LEU A 113 -32.29 -16.95 -27.49
CA LEU A 113 -32.09 -16.92 -26.05
C LEU A 113 -33.38 -16.52 -25.36
N ASN A 114 -33.75 -17.26 -24.31
CA ASN A 114 -34.89 -16.95 -23.48
C ASN A 114 -34.54 -15.82 -22.49
N ASN A 115 -35.54 -15.30 -21.79
CA ASN A 115 -35.35 -14.21 -20.84
C ASN A 115 -34.36 -14.57 -19.72
N GLU A 116 -34.45 -15.77 -19.15
CA GLU A 116 -33.57 -16.22 -18.06
C GLU A 116 -32.10 -16.24 -18.50
N GLN A 117 -31.83 -16.69 -19.74
CA GLN A 117 -30.49 -16.68 -20.32
C GLN A 117 -29.97 -15.27 -20.53
N TRP A 118 -30.81 -14.34 -21.02
CA TRP A 118 -30.42 -12.93 -21.12
C TRP A 118 -30.11 -12.30 -19.77
N GLN A 119 -30.94 -12.57 -18.75
CA GLN A 119 -30.68 -12.08 -17.39
C GLN A 119 -29.39 -12.66 -16.82
N ALA A 120 -29.08 -13.93 -17.09
CA ALA A 120 -27.83 -14.54 -16.67
C ALA A 120 -26.61 -13.88 -17.34
N LEU A 121 -26.69 -13.54 -18.62
CA LEU A 121 -25.63 -12.80 -19.32
C LEU A 121 -25.46 -11.38 -18.75
N ILE A 122 -26.56 -10.65 -18.56
CA ILE A 122 -26.53 -9.33 -17.92
C ILE A 122 -25.90 -9.41 -16.52
N ALA A 123 -26.28 -10.42 -15.73
CA ALA A 123 -25.73 -10.62 -14.39
C ALA A 123 -24.22 -10.91 -14.43
N LEU A 124 -23.76 -11.71 -15.39
CA LEU A 124 -22.34 -12.00 -15.59
C LEU A 124 -21.55 -10.71 -15.91
N HIS A 125 -22.02 -9.90 -16.85
CA HIS A 125 -21.39 -8.62 -17.20
C HIS A 125 -21.45 -7.61 -16.05
N ARG A 126 -22.56 -7.58 -15.28
CA ARG A 126 -22.66 -6.80 -14.04
C ARG A 126 -21.54 -7.17 -13.07
N THR A 127 -21.34 -8.47 -12.83
CA THR A 127 -20.26 -8.95 -11.95
C THR A 127 -18.90 -8.50 -12.47
N LEU A 128 -18.62 -8.63 -13.76
CA LEU A 128 -17.35 -8.18 -14.33
C LEU A 128 -17.10 -6.68 -14.09
N LEU A 129 -18.12 -5.85 -14.29
CA LEU A 129 -18.04 -4.41 -14.06
C LEU A 129 -17.79 -4.06 -12.58
N HIS A 130 -18.40 -4.78 -11.65
CA HIS A 130 -18.13 -4.61 -10.22
C HIS A 130 -16.71 -5.04 -9.84
N GLU A 131 -16.22 -6.17 -10.35
CA GLU A 131 -14.83 -6.60 -10.11
C GLU A 131 -13.81 -5.58 -10.63
N HIS A 132 -14.08 -4.96 -11.77
CA HIS A 132 -13.28 -3.84 -12.28
C HIS A 132 -13.32 -2.62 -11.35
N HIS A 133 -14.50 -2.25 -10.86
CA HIS A 133 -14.67 -1.15 -9.90
C HIS A 133 -13.91 -1.41 -8.59
N ASP A 134 -14.07 -2.59 -8.01
CA ASP A 134 -13.38 -3.01 -6.78
C ASP A 134 -11.87 -3.01 -6.98
N PHE A 135 -11.38 -3.52 -8.11
CA PHE A 135 -9.95 -3.51 -8.44
C PHE A 135 -9.40 -2.08 -8.52
N LEU A 136 -10.13 -1.18 -9.17
CA LEU A 136 -9.74 0.23 -9.32
C LEU A 136 -9.72 0.94 -7.97
N LEU A 137 -10.76 0.77 -7.14
CA LEU A 137 -10.82 1.34 -5.80
C LEU A 137 -9.69 0.83 -4.89
N ALA A 138 -9.50 -0.48 -4.83
CA ALA A 138 -8.45 -1.08 -4.01
C ALA A 138 -7.06 -0.63 -4.46
N SER A 139 -6.83 -0.54 -5.78
CA SER A 139 -5.55 -0.06 -6.33
C SER A 139 -5.29 1.42 -6.04
N GLN A 140 -6.34 2.26 -5.97
CA GLN A 140 -6.23 3.69 -5.68
C GLN A 140 -6.35 4.05 -4.19
N HIS A 141 -6.47 3.06 -3.30
CA HIS A 141 -6.62 3.27 -1.86
C HIS A 141 -5.49 4.18 -1.27
N PRO A 142 -5.77 5.02 -0.25
CA PRO A 142 -4.75 5.89 0.35
C PRO A 142 -3.51 5.16 0.88
N SER A 143 -3.67 3.92 1.36
CA SER A 143 -2.56 3.08 1.82
C SER A 143 -1.85 2.30 0.70
N ALA A 144 -2.36 2.35 -0.54
CA ALA A 144 -1.78 1.65 -1.68
C ALA A 144 -0.38 2.18 -2.00
N SER A 145 0.56 1.27 -2.22
CA SER A 145 1.90 1.63 -2.66
C SER A 145 1.88 2.22 -4.08
N PRO A 146 2.90 3.01 -4.48
CA PRO A 146 2.99 3.51 -5.85
C PRO A 146 2.99 2.41 -6.92
N ALA A 147 3.45 1.20 -6.58
CA ALA A 147 3.39 0.06 -7.49
C ALA A 147 1.95 -0.43 -7.72
N LEU A 148 1.13 -0.50 -6.65
CA LEU A 148 -0.28 -0.88 -6.75
C LEU A 148 -1.10 0.15 -7.54
N ARG A 149 -0.90 1.46 -7.25
CA ARG A 149 -1.61 2.55 -7.96
C ARG A 149 -1.38 2.58 -9.47
N ARG A 150 -0.25 2.05 -9.93
CA ARG A 150 0.09 1.94 -11.37
C ARG A 150 -0.51 0.71 -12.05
N LEU A 151 -1.04 -0.26 -11.31
CA LEU A 151 -1.56 -1.50 -11.90
C LEU A 151 -2.72 -1.27 -12.86
N PRO A 152 -3.71 -0.40 -12.57
CA PRO A 152 -4.77 -0.11 -13.52
C PRO A 152 -4.28 0.35 -14.89
N SER A 153 -3.31 1.28 -14.93
CA SER A 153 -2.70 1.73 -16.19
C SER A 153 -1.85 0.63 -16.83
N LYS A 154 -1.05 -0.09 -16.04
CA LYS A 154 -0.18 -1.18 -16.52
C LYS A 154 -0.98 -2.30 -17.18
N TYR A 155 -2.15 -2.63 -16.64
CA TYR A 155 -3.03 -3.67 -17.16
C TYR A 155 -4.13 -3.11 -18.06
N VAL A 156 -4.03 -1.83 -18.46
CA VAL A 156 -4.99 -1.14 -19.33
C VAL A 156 -6.45 -1.39 -18.92
N MET A 157 -6.71 -1.31 -17.61
CA MET A 157 -7.98 -1.71 -17.00
C MET A 157 -9.20 -0.97 -17.56
N PRO A 158 -9.18 0.36 -17.77
CA PRO A 158 -10.31 1.05 -18.40
C PRO A 158 -10.64 0.49 -19.79
N ALA A 159 -9.63 0.30 -20.64
CA ALA A 159 -9.82 -0.23 -21.99
C ALA A 159 -10.29 -1.69 -22.00
N ARG A 160 -9.76 -2.54 -21.10
CA ARG A 160 -10.23 -3.94 -20.94
C ARG A 160 -11.67 -4.01 -20.48
N MET A 161 -12.03 -3.21 -19.48
CA MET A 161 -13.40 -3.12 -18.97
C MET A 161 -14.37 -2.67 -20.06
N TRP A 162 -14.01 -1.64 -20.83
CA TRP A 162 -14.82 -1.20 -21.95
C TRP A 162 -15.00 -2.32 -22.98
N ARG A 163 -13.90 -2.93 -23.43
CA ARG A 163 -13.92 -3.95 -24.49
C ARG A 163 -14.72 -5.20 -24.10
N HIS A 164 -14.43 -5.78 -22.93
CA HIS A 164 -14.94 -7.09 -22.51
C HIS A 164 -16.13 -7.00 -21.55
N GLY A 165 -16.27 -5.88 -20.84
CA GLY A 165 -17.39 -5.62 -19.95
C GLY A 165 -18.59 -5.03 -20.65
N ILE A 166 -18.39 -4.17 -21.66
CA ILE A 166 -19.46 -3.33 -22.23
C ILE A 166 -19.62 -3.58 -23.73
N HIS A 167 -18.58 -3.31 -24.51
CA HIS A 167 -18.66 -3.24 -25.97
C HIS A 167 -19.03 -4.59 -26.60
N SER A 168 -18.34 -5.68 -26.25
CA SER A 168 -18.63 -7.02 -26.82
C SER A 168 -20.08 -7.45 -26.58
N PHE A 169 -20.59 -7.20 -25.37
CA PHE A 169 -21.93 -7.60 -25.01
C PHE A 169 -23.01 -6.72 -25.65
N LEU A 170 -22.77 -5.40 -25.76
CA LEU A 170 -23.65 -4.52 -26.55
C LEU A 170 -23.70 -4.93 -28.02
N GLU A 171 -22.57 -5.36 -28.60
CA GLU A 171 -22.54 -5.88 -29.97
C GLU A 171 -23.39 -7.16 -30.10
N LEU A 172 -23.24 -8.11 -29.17
CA LEU A 172 -24.07 -9.33 -29.12
C LEU A 172 -25.57 -8.98 -29.01
N LEU A 173 -25.93 -8.03 -28.14
CA LEU A 173 -27.31 -7.59 -27.98
C LEU A 173 -27.84 -6.96 -29.28
N ARG A 174 -27.07 -6.12 -29.96
CA ARG A 174 -27.48 -5.50 -31.25
C ARG A 174 -27.72 -6.54 -32.34
N GLN A 175 -26.86 -7.55 -32.43
CA GLN A 175 -27.00 -8.62 -33.43
C GLN A 175 -28.28 -9.45 -33.27
N ARG A 176 -28.91 -9.42 -32.08
CA ARG A 176 -30.12 -10.19 -31.75
C ARG A 176 -31.40 -9.35 -31.75
N LEU A 177 -31.36 -8.11 -32.25
CA LEU A 177 -32.54 -7.26 -32.39
C LEU A 177 -33.55 -7.87 -33.39
N PRO A 178 -34.86 -7.65 -33.20
CA PRO A 178 -35.49 -6.85 -32.14
C PRO A 178 -35.68 -7.61 -30.80
N ALA A 179 -35.35 -8.90 -30.74
CA ALA A 179 -35.67 -9.75 -29.59
C ALA A 179 -34.95 -9.37 -28.29
N SER A 180 -33.79 -8.74 -28.40
CA SER A 180 -32.93 -8.32 -27.30
C SER A 180 -33.18 -6.88 -26.84
N LEU A 181 -34.12 -6.13 -27.44
CA LEU A 181 -34.25 -4.68 -27.25
C LEU A 181 -34.37 -4.28 -25.77
N GLU A 182 -35.26 -4.92 -25.03
CA GLU A 182 -35.45 -4.63 -23.60
C GLU A 182 -34.20 -4.94 -22.76
N HIS A 183 -33.51 -6.04 -23.08
CA HIS A 183 -32.25 -6.43 -22.45
C HIS A 183 -31.12 -5.45 -22.77
N MET A 184 -31.07 -4.95 -24.00
CA MET A 184 -30.13 -3.92 -24.43
C MET A 184 -30.31 -2.62 -23.67
N LEU A 185 -31.54 -2.13 -23.52
CA LEU A 185 -31.84 -0.92 -22.75
C LEU A 185 -31.49 -1.08 -21.27
N ASN A 186 -31.83 -2.23 -20.67
CA ASN A 186 -31.46 -2.53 -19.28
C ASN A 186 -29.94 -2.55 -19.09
N PHE A 187 -29.21 -3.19 -20.01
CA PHE A 187 -27.75 -3.23 -19.93
C PHE A 187 -27.11 -1.85 -20.17
N LEU A 188 -27.63 -1.04 -21.09
CA LEU A 188 -27.16 0.34 -21.29
C LEU A 188 -27.31 1.19 -20.03
N HIS A 189 -28.47 1.12 -19.36
CA HIS A 189 -28.69 1.82 -18.10
C HIS A 189 -27.69 1.37 -17.02
N LEU A 190 -27.41 0.06 -16.95
CA LEU A 190 -26.42 -0.49 -16.02
C LEU A 190 -25.01 0.01 -16.34
N ALA A 191 -24.58 -0.06 -17.60
CA ALA A 191 -23.25 0.38 -18.03
C ALA A 191 -23.06 1.87 -17.75
N TYR A 192 -24.06 2.69 -18.07
CA TYR A 192 -24.05 4.13 -17.79
C TYR A 192 -23.93 4.41 -16.29
N SER A 193 -24.73 3.72 -15.46
CA SER A 193 -24.68 3.85 -14.00
C SER A 193 -23.30 3.48 -13.45
N MET A 194 -22.67 2.44 -13.99
CA MET A 194 -21.32 2.04 -13.61
C MET A 194 -20.27 3.09 -14.01
N MET A 195 -20.35 3.64 -15.23
CA MET A 195 -19.41 4.68 -15.67
C MET A 195 -19.54 5.95 -14.82
N ALA A 196 -20.77 6.34 -14.47
CA ALA A 196 -21.03 7.47 -13.55
C ALA A 196 -20.42 7.21 -12.16
N LEU A 197 -20.60 6.01 -11.62
CA LEU A 197 -19.99 5.62 -10.34
C LEU A 197 -18.46 5.69 -10.39
N LEU A 198 -17.83 5.24 -11.49
CA LEU A 198 -16.39 5.31 -11.68
C LEU A 198 -15.88 6.74 -11.80
N TYR A 199 -16.61 7.60 -12.50
CA TYR A 199 -16.34 9.03 -12.56
C TYR A 199 -16.31 9.68 -11.17
N GLU A 200 -17.26 9.34 -10.31
CA GLU A 200 -17.34 9.88 -8.95
C GLU A 200 -16.27 9.30 -8.00
N THR A 201 -15.94 8.02 -8.15
CA THR A 201 -15.15 7.28 -7.14
C THR A 201 -13.69 7.03 -7.54
N VAL A 202 -13.34 7.13 -8.83
CA VAL A 202 -12.00 6.87 -9.36
C VAL A 202 -11.57 8.00 -10.32
N PRO A 203 -11.24 9.20 -9.81
CA PRO A 203 -10.92 10.37 -10.64
C PRO A 203 -9.60 10.25 -11.42
N ALA A 204 -8.77 9.23 -11.13
CA ALA A 204 -7.49 9.02 -11.81
C ALA A 204 -7.62 8.77 -13.33
N PHE A 205 -8.82 8.47 -13.83
CA PHE A 205 -9.13 8.20 -15.24
C PHE A 205 -10.34 9.02 -15.72
N GLU A 206 -10.55 10.21 -15.15
CA GLU A 206 -11.72 11.07 -15.39
C GLU A 206 -12.04 11.25 -16.87
N ASP A 207 -11.06 11.65 -17.68
CA ASP A 207 -11.24 11.86 -19.13
C ASP A 207 -11.77 10.61 -19.84
N THR A 208 -11.26 9.43 -19.45
CA THR A 208 -11.71 8.14 -20.01
C THR A 208 -13.16 7.83 -19.62
N TRP A 209 -13.57 8.15 -18.39
CA TRP A 209 -14.95 7.93 -17.96
C TRP A 209 -15.92 8.88 -18.66
N ILE A 210 -15.52 10.14 -18.88
CA ILE A 210 -16.30 11.11 -19.65
C ILE A 210 -16.48 10.63 -21.09
N GLU A 211 -15.42 10.15 -21.74
CA GLU A 211 -15.49 9.59 -23.09
C GLU A 211 -16.44 8.38 -23.15
N CYS A 212 -16.30 7.41 -22.24
CA CYS A 212 -17.20 6.25 -22.15
C CYS A 212 -18.67 6.65 -21.92
N LEU A 213 -18.93 7.67 -21.09
CA LEU A 213 -20.29 8.18 -20.85
C LEU A 213 -20.88 8.81 -22.13
N GLY A 214 -20.07 9.56 -22.87
CA GLY A 214 -20.44 10.11 -24.18
C GLY A 214 -20.77 9.00 -25.17
N ASP A 215 -19.89 8.01 -25.32
CA ASP A 215 -20.09 6.86 -26.21
C ASP A 215 -21.38 6.10 -25.87
N LEU A 216 -21.68 5.90 -24.58
CA LEU A 216 -22.92 5.24 -24.16
C LEU A 216 -24.17 6.08 -24.45
N ALA A 217 -24.08 7.40 -24.32
CA ALA A 217 -25.19 8.29 -24.65
C ALA A 217 -25.48 8.26 -26.15
N ASP A 218 -24.44 8.27 -27.01
CA ASP A 218 -24.59 8.19 -28.46
C ASP A 218 -25.20 6.86 -28.95
N ILE A 219 -25.08 5.81 -28.15
CA ILE A 219 -25.68 4.49 -28.43
C ILE A 219 -27.17 4.44 -28.07
N ALA A 220 -27.59 5.23 -27.08
CA ALA A 220 -28.94 5.18 -26.51
C ALA A 220 -29.97 6.02 -27.30
N TRP A 221 -29.53 6.83 -28.25
CA TRP A 221 -30.33 7.79 -29.03
C TRP A 221 -30.06 7.68 -30.53
#